data_AF-A0A183SK62-F1
#
_entry.id   AF-A0A183SK62-F1
#
_cell.length_a   1.000
_cell.length_b   1.000
_cell.length_c   1.000
_cell.angle_alpha   90.00
_cell.angle_beta   90.00
_cell.angle_gamma   90.00
#
_symmetry.space_group_name_H-M   'P 1'
#
loop_
_entity.id
_entity.type
_entity.pdbx_description
1 polymer ?
#
loop_
_entity_poly.entity_id
_entity_poly.type
_entity_poly.pdbx_seq_one_letter_code
_entity_poly.pdbx_strand_id
1 'polypeptide(L)'
;LHAPDNNATVESRWCQLRNVIQSNALKVLGHARRQNQDWFDDNDVDISNLLAEKNGLHKAYMNLRTDATIAAFFRCRRLVRQRMRKMQDAWMIRKAEEIQGSECTTLLTEKSQILKRWAERFRNVLNCSSALSDADINRLPRVDTNNDLDLPTSLLETIQAVQQISSGKAPESDAIPPEVYKHGGPRMMAGLTTLFQEM
;
A
#
# COMPACT_ATOMS: atom_id res chain seq x y z
N LEU A 1 -26.61 20.85 47.92
CA LEU A 1 -25.98 19.52 47.76
C LEU A 1 -25.42 19.44 46.34
N HIS A 2 -24.13 19.75 46.18
CA HIS A 2 -23.44 19.66 44.89
C HIS A 2 -23.08 18.19 44.67
N ALA A 3 -23.66 17.55 43.66
CA ALA A 3 -23.29 16.19 43.28
C ALA A 3 -21.81 16.21 42.79
N PRO A 4 -20.97 15.26 43.22
CA PRO A 4 -19.60 15.18 42.75
C PRO A 4 -19.59 14.84 41.25
N ASP A 5 -18.69 15.49 40.53
CA ASP A 5 -18.61 15.53 39.07
C ASP A 5 -18.24 14.16 38.47
N ASN A 6 -19.26 13.32 38.20
CA ASN A 6 -19.13 11.96 37.64
C ASN A 6 -18.33 11.92 36.33
N ASN A 7 -18.25 13.04 35.59
CA ASN A 7 -17.49 13.13 34.34
C ASN A 7 -15.98 13.00 34.57
N ALA A 8 -15.45 13.55 35.68
CA ALA A 8 -14.03 13.42 36.01
C ALA A 8 -13.63 11.96 36.25
N THR A 9 -14.55 11.15 36.79
CA THR A 9 -14.35 9.72 37.02
C THR A 9 -14.34 8.90 35.72
N VAL A 10 -15.21 9.24 34.76
CA VAL A 10 -15.26 8.57 33.45
C VAL A 10 -14.00 8.86 32.64
N GLU A 11 -13.59 10.13 32.57
CA GLU A 11 -12.38 10.53 31.85
C GLU A 11 -11.14 9.85 32.44
N SER A 12 -11.04 9.76 33.77
CA SER A 12 -9.94 9.07 34.46
C SER A 12 -9.88 7.57 34.11
N ARG A 13 -11.03 6.88 34.08
CA ARG A 13 -11.11 5.46 33.69
C ARG A 13 -10.72 5.24 32.21
N TRP A 14 -11.12 6.14 31.32
CA TRP A 14 -10.71 6.10 29.92
C TRP A 14 -9.21 6.33 29.75
N CYS A 15 -8.62 7.29 30.49
CA CYS A 15 -7.18 7.49 30.50
C CYS A 15 -6.43 6.24 30.98
N GLN A 16 -6.91 5.59 32.04
CA GLN A 16 -6.33 4.33 32.53
C GLN A 16 -6.36 3.22 31.48
N LEU A 17 -7.53 3.00 30.86
CA LEU A 17 -7.68 1.99 29.81
C LEU A 17 -6.72 2.26 28.64
N ARG A 18 -6.67 3.51 28.17
CA ARG A 18 -5.76 3.92 27.09
C ARG A 18 -4.30 3.63 27.45
N ASN A 19 -3.88 4.01 28.66
CA ASN A 19 -2.50 3.81 29.10
C ASN A 19 -2.15 2.31 29.17
N VAL A 20 -3.04 1.47 29.68
CA VAL A 20 -2.85 0.00 29.73
C VAL A 20 -2.74 -0.61 28.34
N ILE A 21 -3.60 -0.19 27.41
CA ILE A 21 -3.55 -0.65 26.02
C ILE A 21 -2.22 -0.22 25.37
N GLN A 22 -1.84 1.04 25.52
CA GLN A 22 -0.60 1.57 24.95
C GLN A 22 0.64 0.89 25.54
N SER A 23 0.70 0.67 26.85
CA SER A 23 1.82 -0.01 27.50
C SER A 23 1.94 -1.47 27.09
N ASN A 24 0.81 -2.18 26.97
CA ASN A 24 0.83 -3.58 26.52
C ASN A 24 1.18 -3.69 25.04
N ALA A 25 0.62 -2.83 24.18
CA ALA A 25 0.98 -2.79 22.77
C ALA A 25 2.47 -2.51 22.58
N LEU A 26 3.04 -1.56 23.34
CA LEU A 26 4.46 -1.26 23.31
C LEU A 26 5.32 -2.46 23.78
N LYS A 27 4.89 -3.17 24.82
CA LYS A 27 5.61 -4.33 25.36
C LYS A 27 5.59 -5.53 24.41
N VAL A 28 4.47 -5.77 23.71
CA VAL A 28 4.28 -6.94 22.84
C VAL A 28 4.81 -6.68 21.43
N LEU A 29 4.51 -5.51 20.87
CA LEU A 29 4.79 -5.20 19.46
C LEU A 29 6.04 -4.32 19.29
N GLY A 30 6.50 -3.65 20.35
CA GLY A 30 7.56 -2.66 20.26
C GLY A 30 7.14 -1.39 19.49
N HIS A 31 8.11 -0.50 19.25
CA HIS A 31 7.91 0.60 18.31
C HIS A 31 8.12 0.11 16.88
N ALA A 32 7.21 0.42 15.97
CA ALA A 32 7.41 0.21 14.55
C ALA A 32 8.58 1.08 14.07
N ARG A 33 9.71 0.45 13.74
CA ARG A 33 10.82 1.12 13.04
C ARG A 33 10.48 1.18 11.56
N ARG A 34 9.98 2.32 11.11
CA ARG A 34 9.80 2.58 9.68
C ARG A 34 11.19 2.76 9.06
N GLN A 35 11.48 2.01 8.00
CA GLN A 35 12.80 2.12 7.33
C GLN A 35 12.96 3.44 6.57
N ASN A 36 11.84 4.07 6.21
CA ASN A 36 11.83 5.38 5.56
C ASN A 36 11.25 6.39 6.54
N GLN A 37 12.08 7.35 6.96
CA GLN A 37 11.63 8.52 7.71
C GLN A 37 10.60 9.27 6.89
N ASP A 38 9.43 9.53 7.45
CA ASP A 38 8.36 10.30 6.79
C ASP A 38 8.26 11.69 7.41
N TRP A 39 7.61 12.63 6.72
CA TRP A 39 7.49 14.02 7.17
C TRP A 39 6.86 14.17 8.56
N PHE A 40 6.15 13.15 9.04
CA PHE A 40 5.55 13.12 10.36
C PHE A 40 6.57 13.05 11.49
N ASP A 41 7.67 12.31 11.33
CA ASP A 41 8.58 11.97 12.44
C ASP A 41 9.31 13.23 12.96
N ASP A 42 9.73 14.11 12.05
CA ASP A 42 10.41 15.37 12.39
C ASP A 42 9.46 16.41 13.00
N ASN A 43 8.14 16.23 12.84
CA ASN A 43 7.11 17.19 13.23
C ASN A 43 6.22 16.67 14.38
N ASP A 44 6.53 15.52 14.98
CA ASP A 44 5.65 14.82 15.94
C ASP A 44 5.23 15.72 17.13
N VAL A 45 6.18 16.48 17.69
CA VAL A 45 5.92 17.39 18.81
C VAL A 45 4.97 18.52 18.41
N ASP A 46 5.21 19.13 17.26
CA ASP A 46 4.39 20.23 16.75
C ASP A 46 2.97 19.75 16.39
N ILE A 47 2.87 18.56 15.79
CA ILE A 47 1.60 17.90 15.47
C ILE A 47 0.83 17.61 16.76
N SER A 48 1.50 17.08 17.78
CA SER A 48 0.90 16.78 19.07
C SER A 48 0.34 18.03 19.74
N ASN A 49 1.08 19.14 19.72
CA ASN A 49 0.64 20.43 20.25
C ASN A 49 -0.59 20.97 19.50
N LEU A 50 -0.56 20.96 18.16
CA LEU A 50 -1.68 21.40 17.32
C LEU A 50 -2.96 20.58 17.57
N LEU A 51 -2.80 19.27 17.78
CA LEU A 51 -3.92 18.37 18.08
C LEU A 51 -4.45 18.59 19.50
N ALA A 52 -3.59 18.84 20.49
CA ALA A 52 -3.99 19.13 21.86
C ALA A 52 -4.86 20.40 21.92
N GLU A 53 -4.44 21.49 21.28
CA GLU A 53 -5.19 22.75 21.21
C GLU A 53 -6.55 22.54 20.52
N LYS A 54 -6.55 21.89 19.36
CA LYS A 54 -7.77 21.57 18.60
C LYS A 54 -8.76 20.73 19.42
N ASN A 55 -8.26 19.74 20.16
CA ASN A 55 -9.09 18.86 20.98
C ASN A 55 -9.64 19.61 22.20
N GLY A 56 -8.88 20.51 22.82
CA GLY A 56 -9.38 21.39 23.88
C GLY A 56 -10.53 22.28 23.41
N LEU A 57 -10.39 22.91 22.25
CA LEU A 57 -11.44 23.72 21.64
C LEU A 57 -12.65 22.89 21.18
N HIS A 58 -12.41 21.66 20.71
CA HIS A 58 -13.50 20.72 20.40
C HIS A 58 -14.31 20.37 21.64
N LYS A 59 -13.65 20.13 22.80
CA LYS A 59 -14.33 19.88 24.08
C LYS A 59 -15.15 21.10 24.50
N ALA A 60 -14.61 22.31 24.37
CA ALA A 60 -15.37 23.54 24.64
C ALA A 60 -16.59 23.70 23.73
N TYR A 61 -16.45 23.41 22.42
CA TYR A 61 -17.55 23.41 21.45
C TYR A 61 -18.65 22.39 21.79
N MET A 62 -18.27 21.19 22.23
CA MET A 62 -19.21 20.13 22.61
C MET A 62 -19.92 20.41 23.93
N ASN A 63 -19.23 21.00 24.90
CA ASN A 63 -19.81 21.31 26.21
C ASN A 63 -20.75 22.52 26.15
N LEU A 64 -20.37 23.57 25.42
CA LEU A 64 -21.15 24.80 25.31
C LEU A 64 -21.06 25.35 23.88
N ARG A 65 -22.15 25.20 23.13
CA ARG A 65 -22.23 25.59 21.73
C ARG A 65 -22.67 27.05 21.60
N THR A 66 -21.70 27.96 21.65
CA THR A 66 -21.87 29.41 21.43
C THR A 66 -21.15 29.84 20.16
N ASP A 67 -21.50 30.99 19.60
CA ASP A 67 -20.83 31.53 18.40
C ASP A 67 -19.32 31.68 18.61
N ALA A 68 -18.89 32.03 19.83
CA ALA A 68 -17.48 32.13 20.19
C ALA A 68 -16.75 30.78 20.16
N THR A 69 -17.31 29.72 20.77
CA THR A 69 -16.68 28.38 20.80
C THR A 69 -16.71 27.70 19.44
N ILE A 70 -17.81 27.88 18.69
CA ILE A 70 -17.94 27.47 17.29
C ILE A 70 -16.81 28.13 16.47
N ALA A 71 -16.73 29.46 16.49
CA ALA A 71 -15.75 30.19 15.70
C ALA A 71 -14.31 29.85 16.09
N ALA A 72 -14.02 29.70 17.40
CA ALA A 72 -12.70 29.29 17.88
C ALA A 72 -12.29 27.90 17.36
N PHE A 73 -13.17 26.90 17.47
CA PHE A 73 -12.89 25.55 16.98
C PHE A 73 -12.67 25.51 15.47
N PHE A 74 -13.54 26.15 14.67
CA PHE A 74 -13.39 26.16 13.22
C PHE A 74 -12.14 26.94 12.76
N ARG A 75 -11.77 28.03 13.45
CA ARG A 75 -10.50 28.74 13.21
C ARG A 75 -9.29 27.84 13.49
N CYS A 76 -9.24 27.20 14.65
CA CYS A 76 -8.16 26.28 14.99
C CYS A 76 -8.10 25.10 14.01
N ARG A 77 -9.24 24.49 13.66
CA ARG A 77 -9.31 23.40 12.65
C ARG A 77 -8.78 23.83 11.28
N ARG A 78 -8.93 25.10 10.88
CA ARG A 78 -8.33 25.62 9.65
C ARG A 78 -6.81 25.77 9.80
N LEU A 79 -6.35 26.32 10.93
CA LEU A 79 -4.92 26.49 11.23
C LEU A 79 -4.17 25.16 11.26
N VAL A 80 -4.72 24.15 11.93
CA VAL A 80 -4.15 22.78 11.97
C VAL A 80 -4.01 22.24 10.54
N ARG A 81 -5.06 22.34 9.71
CA ARG A 81 -4.99 21.90 8.31
C ARG A 81 -3.96 22.67 7.47
N GLN A 82 -3.77 23.95 7.74
CA GLN A 82 -2.76 24.76 7.05
C GLN A 82 -1.33 24.38 7.49
N ARG A 83 -1.09 24.24 8.79
CA ARG A 83 0.21 23.82 9.34
C ARG A 83 0.62 22.43 8.85
N MET A 84 -0.30 21.47 8.89
CA MET A 84 -0.08 20.11 8.39
C MET A 84 0.36 20.12 6.92
N ARG A 85 -0.33 20.88 6.07
CA ARG A 85 0.07 21.01 4.66
C ARG A 85 1.45 21.64 4.50
N LYS A 86 1.74 22.71 5.23
CA LYS A 86 3.08 23.35 5.16
C LYS A 86 4.20 22.39 5.57
N MET A 87 4.00 21.58 6.60
CA MET A 87 4.98 20.58 7.05
C MET A 87 5.21 19.52 5.96
N GLN A 88 4.12 19.02 5.38
CA GLN A 88 4.17 18.07 4.27
C GLN A 88 4.87 18.67 3.03
N ASP A 89 4.50 19.90 2.63
CA ASP A 89 5.07 20.59 1.48
C ASP A 89 6.57 20.83 1.67
N ALA A 90 6.99 21.25 2.87
CA ALA A 90 8.40 21.46 3.19
C ALA A 90 9.21 20.16 3.09
N TRP A 91 8.66 19.04 3.55
CA TRP A 91 9.31 17.74 3.40
C TRP A 91 9.35 17.29 1.95
N MET A 92 8.27 17.47 1.18
CA MET A 92 8.23 17.14 -0.26
C MET A 92 9.28 17.92 -1.05
N ILE A 93 9.48 19.21 -0.74
CA ILE A 93 10.53 20.03 -1.35
C ILE A 93 11.91 19.48 -1.01
N ARG A 94 12.21 19.24 0.27
CA ARG A 94 13.50 18.67 0.69
C ARG A 94 13.76 17.30 0.07
N LYS A 95 12.74 16.45 0.00
CA LYS A 95 12.86 15.11 -0.59
C LYS A 95 13.09 15.19 -2.09
N ALA A 96 12.43 16.13 -2.79
CA ALA A 96 12.70 16.39 -4.19
C ALA A 96 14.14 16.89 -4.42
N GLU A 97 14.64 17.80 -3.58
CA GLU A 97 16.03 18.27 -3.61
C GLU A 97 17.02 17.13 -3.33
N GLU A 98 16.75 16.23 -2.38
CA GLU A 98 17.59 15.07 -2.08
C GLU A 98 17.66 14.11 -3.28
N ILE A 99 16.52 13.80 -3.89
CA ILE A 99 16.43 12.93 -5.07
C ILE A 99 17.16 13.56 -6.27
N GLN A 100 17.07 14.88 -6.42
CA GLN A 100 17.81 15.62 -7.47
C GLN A 100 19.31 15.73 -7.15
N GLY A 101 19.67 15.87 -5.88
CA GLY A 101 21.04 16.02 -5.37
C GLY A 101 21.86 14.73 -5.42
N SER A 102 21.22 13.55 -5.41
CA SER A 102 21.88 12.29 -5.76
C SER A 102 22.09 12.19 -7.28
N GLU A 103 23.16 12.83 -7.74
CA GLU A 103 23.74 12.79 -9.10
C GLU A 103 22.99 13.47 -10.27
N CYS A 104 22.03 14.36 -10.05
CA CYS A 104 21.38 15.06 -11.15
C CYS A 104 21.55 16.58 -11.07
N THR A 105 22.78 17.07 -11.26
CA THR A 105 23.03 18.51 -11.50
C THR A 105 22.48 19.03 -12.82
N THR A 106 21.85 18.18 -13.65
CA THR A 106 21.24 18.59 -14.91
C THR A 106 20.00 17.76 -15.17
N LEU A 107 18.82 18.38 -15.06
CA LEU A 107 17.58 17.78 -15.53
C LEU A 107 17.74 17.44 -17.01
N LEU A 108 17.92 16.14 -17.31
CA LEU A 108 18.00 15.65 -18.67
C LEU A 108 16.59 15.67 -19.25
N THR A 109 16.23 16.76 -19.93
CA THR A 109 14.94 16.91 -20.61
C THR A 109 14.97 16.34 -22.02
N GLU A 110 16.17 16.23 -22.61
CA GLU A 110 16.36 15.64 -23.94
C GLU A 110 16.32 14.11 -23.90
N LYS A 111 15.48 13.52 -24.76
CA LYS A 111 15.29 12.06 -24.90
C LYS A 111 16.62 11.33 -25.15
N SER A 112 17.52 11.90 -25.94
CA SER A 112 18.85 11.35 -26.25
C SER A 112 19.72 11.22 -24.99
N GLN A 113 19.70 12.23 -24.12
CA GLN A 113 20.49 12.27 -22.90
C GLN A 113 19.95 11.30 -21.86
N ILE A 114 18.62 11.20 -21.74
CA ILE A 114 17.94 10.20 -20.90
C ILE A 114 18.37 8.79 -21.33
N LEU A 115 18.24 8.47 -22.61
CA LEU A 115 18.59 7.14 -23.13
C LEU A 115 20.06 6.78 -22.91
N LYS A 116 20.97 7.75 -23.09
CA LYS A 116 22.40 7.55 -22.83
C LYS A 116 22.68 7.21 -21.36
N ARG A 117 22.00 7.90 -20.44
CA ARG A 117 22.18 7.67 -18.99
C ARG A 117 21.53 6.37 -18.51
N TRP A 118 20.41 5.97 -19.11
CA TRP A 118 19.85 4.62 -18.94
C TRP A 118 20.84 3.55 -19.39
N ALA A 119 21.41 3.69 -20.59
CA ALA A 119 22.40 2.74 -21.11
C ALA A 119 23.62 2.64 -20.19
N GLU A 120 24.11 3.75 -19.65
CA GLU A 120 25.25 3.77 -18.74
C GLU A 120 24.96 3.08 -17.40
N ARG A 121 23.82 3.42 -16.77
CA ARG A 121 23.44 2.89 -15.45
C ARG A 121 23.12 1.41 -15.47
N PHE A 122 22.49 0.94 -16.53
CA PHE A 122 22.09 -0.46 -16.68
C PHE A 122 23.11 -1.32 -17.43
N ARG A 123 24.24 -0.73 -17.85
CA ARG A 123 25.29 -1.44 -18.59
C ARG A 123 25.74 -2.71 -17.87
N ASN A 124 26.03 -2.62 -16.58
CA ASN A 124 26.52 -3.77 -15.80
C ASN A 124 25.38 -4.70 -15.38
N VAL A 125 24.17 -4.17 -15.17
CA VAL A 125 23.01 -4.98 -14.77
C VAL A 125 22.52 -5.87 -15.92
N LEU A 126 22.47 -5.31 -17.13
CA LEU A 126 21.93 -5.99 -18.31
C LEU A 126 22.99 -6.64 -19.19
N ASN A 127 24.25 -6.17 -19.14
CA ASN A 127 25.37 -6.78 -19.88
C ASN A 127 26.39 -7.44 -18.96
N CYS A 128 25.99 -7.82 -17.75
CA CYS A 128 26.80 -8.70 -16.92
C CYS A 128 27.04 -9.98 -17.71
N SER A 129 28.29 -10.27 -18.07
CA SER A 129 28.66 -11.54 -18.67
C SER A 129 28.31 -12.63 -17.65
N SER A 130 27.25 -13.38 -17.93
CA SER A 130 26.92 -14.58 -17.16
C SER A 130 28.00 -15.61 -17.44
N ALA A 131 29.11 -15.52 -16.71
CA ALA A 131 30.10 -16.59 -16.60
C ALA A 131 29.50 -17.72 -15.76
N LEU A 132 28.33 -18.23 -16.17
CA LEU A 132 27.80 -19.48 -15.69
C LEU A 132 28.68 -20.55 -16.31
N SER A 133 29.55 -21.12 -15.48
CA SER A 133 30.35 -22.27 -15.87
C SER A 133 29.43 -23.48 -16.02
N ASP A 134 29.71 -24.38 -16.96
CA ASP A 134 29.03 -25.67 -17.03
C ASP A 134 29.12 -26.43 -15.70
N ALA A 135 30.14 -26.16 -14.88
CA ALA A 135 30.25 -26.70 -13.53
C ALA A 135 29.14 -26.20 -12.57
N ASP A 136 28.68 -24.96 -12.74
CA ASP A 136 27.59 -24.38 -11.93
C ASP A 136 26.23 -24.93 -12.37
N ILE A 137 26.03 -25.13 -13.67
CA ILE A 137 24.82 -25.76 -14.24
C ILE A 137 24.69 -27.20 -13.75
N ASN A 138 25.80 -27.96 -13.77
CA ASN A 138 25.82 -29.35 -13.30
C ASN A 138 25.65 -29.50 -11.78
N ARG A 139 25.77 -28.42 -11.00
CA ARG A 139 25.52 -28.41 -9.56
C ARG A 139 24.06 -28.14 -9.19
N LEU A 140 23.23 -27.68 -10.13
CA LEU A 140 21.81 -27.45 -9.87
C LEU A 140 21.08 -28.80 -9.69
N PRO A 141 20.29 -28.97 -8.61
CA PRO A 141 19.50 -30.17 -8.42
C PRO A 141 18.46 -30.28 -9.54
N ARG A 142 18.61 -31.31 -10.38
CA ARG A 142 17.65 -31.61 -11.42
C ARG A 142 16.41 -32.19 -10.77
N VAL A 143 15.30 -31.44 -10.83
CA VAL A 143 14.00 -31.93 -10.38
C VAL A 143 13.57 -33.02 -11.35
N ASP A 144 12.99 -34.10 -10.82
CA ASP A 144 12.44 -35.17 -11.62
C ASP A 144 11.42 -34.61 -12.62
N THR A 145 11.41 -35.17 -13.83
CA THR A 145 10.44 -34.80 -14.87
C THR A 145 9.03 -34.93 -14.31
N ASN A 146 8.29 -33.83 -14.27
CA ASN A 146 6.91 -33.85 -13.78
C ASN A 146 6.01 -34.48 -14.85
N ASN A 147 5.78 -35.79 -14.74
CA ASN A 147 4.92 -36.54 -15.64
C ASN A 147 3.43 -36.20 -15.48
N ASP A 148 3.04 -35.42 -14.45
CA ASP A 148 1.64 -34.98 -14.27
C ASP A 148 1.19 -34.05 -15.40
N LEU A 149 2.12 -33.37 -16.08
CA LEU A 149 1.82 -32.52 -17.24
C LEU A 149 1.43 -33.32 -18.49
N ASP A 150 1.74 -34.62 -18.54
CA ASP A 150 1.37 -35.52 -19.63
C ASP A 150 -0.01 -36.17 -19.40
N LEU A 151 -0.66 -35.88 -18.27
CA LEU A 151 -1.99 -36.40 -17.98
C LEU A 151 -3.05 -35.62 -18.78
N PRO A 152 -4.04 -36.32 -19.37
CA PRO A 152 -5.12 -35.66 -20.08
C PRO A 152 -5.93 -34.78 -19.13
N THR A 153 -6.21 -33.54 -19.57
CA THR A 153 -6.94 -32.53 -18.80
C THR A 153 -8.24 -33.11 -18.24
N SER A 154 -8.43 -32.99 -16.92
CA SER A 154 -9.63 -33.48 -16.25
C SER A 154 -10.77 -32.45 -16.27
N LEU A 155 -12.01 -32.93 -16.12
CA LEU A 155 -13.19 -32.04 -16.05
C LEU A 155 -13.10 -31.04 -14.89
N LEU A 156 -12.50 -31.43 -13.76
CA LEU A 156 -12.36 -30.57 -12.60
C LEU A 156 -11.35 -29.43 -12.86
N GLU A 157 -10.25 -29.70 -13.54
CA GLU A 157 -9.26 -28.70 -13.93
C GLU A 157 -9.86 -27.69 -14.90
N THR A 158 -10.64 -28.15 -15.89
CA THR A 158 -11.37 -27.25 -16.80
C THR A 158 -12.32 -26.34 -16.03
N ILE A 159 -13.09 -26.87 -15.07
CA ILE A 159 -14.00 -26.08 -14.24
C ILE A 159 -13.23 -25.02 -13.42
N GLN A 160 -12.12 -25.41 -12.79
CA GLN A 160 -11.30 -24.50 -12.00
C GLN A 160 -10.67 -23.41 -12.87
N ALA A 161 -10.12 -23.78 -14.03
CA ALA A 161 -9.52 -22.84 -14.97
C ALA A 161 -10.55 -21.79 -15.44
N VAL A 162 -11.76 -22.21 -15.81
CA VAL A 162 -12.81 -21.29 -16.25
C VAL A 162 -13.30 -20.38 -15.12
N GLN A 163 -13.33 -20.87 -13.87
CA GLN A 163 -13.65 -20.03 -12.70
C GLN A 163 -12.62 -18.92 -12.47
N GLN A 164 -11.34 -19.20 -12.74
CA GLN A 164 -10.23 -18.23 -12.58
C GLN A 164 -10.19 -17.15 -13.67
N ILE A 165 -10.91 -17.33 -14.78
CA ILE A 165 -10.99 -16.30 -15.83
C ILE A 165 -11.62 -15.02 -15.25
N SER A 166 -11.09 -13.85 -15.59
CA SER A 166 -11.68 -12.56 -15.18
C SER A 166 -12.87 -12.20 -16.06
N SER A 167 -13.99 -11.76 -15.46
CA SER A 167 -15.16 -11.24 -16.18
C SER A 167 -14.96 -9.78 -16.62
N GLY A 168 -15.67 -9.35 -17.67
CA GLY A 168 -15.64 -7.98 -18.18
C GLY A 168 -14.45 -7.63 -19.08
N LYS A 169 -13.73 -8.63 -19.59
CA LYS A 169 -12.69 -8.43 -20.61
C LYS A 169 -13.31 -8.36 -22.00
N ALA A 170 -12.70 -7.58 -22.89
CA ALA A 170 -13.10 -7.51 -24.29
C ALA A 170 -12.88 -8.88 -24.96
N PRO A 171 -13.84 -9.37 -25.75
CA PRO A 171 -13.65 -10.55 -26.60
C PRO A 171 -12.46 -10.38 -27.54
N GLU A 172 -11.75 -11.46 -27.85
CA GLU A 172 -10.64 -11.42 -28.80
C GLU A 172 -11.15 -11.59 -30.24
N SER A 173 -10.32 -12.10 -31.16
CA SER A 173 -10.66 -12.29 -32.57
C SER A 173 -11.80 -13.28 -32.80
N ASP A 174 -12.08 -14.14 -31.82
CA ASP A 174 -13.20 -15.08 -31.82
C ASP A 174 -14.55 -14.41 -31.49
N ALA A 175 -14.52 -13.17 -31.02
CA ALA A 175 -15.68 -12.43 -30.52
C ALA A 175 -16.46 -13.15 -29.40
N ILE A 176 -15.82 -14.06 -28.64
CA ILE A 176 -16.46 -14.79 -27.53
C ILE A 176 -16.11 -14.14 -26.18
N PRO A 177 -17.10 -13.57 -25.47
CA PRO A 177 -16.85 -13.00 -24.15
C PRO A 177 -16.59 -14.07 -23.08
N PRO A 178 -15.75 -13.80 -22.06
CA PRO A 178 -15.43 -14.74 -20.99
C PRO A 178 -16.65 -15.20 -20.17
N GLU A 179 -17.74 -14.42 -20.20
CA GLU A 179 -19.03 -14.73 -19.58
C GLU A 179 -19.66 -16.00 -20.18
N VAL A 180 -19.45 -16.27 -21.47
CA VAL A 180 -20.01 -17.44 -22.15
C VAL A 180 -19.47 -18.73 -21.55
N TYR A 181 -18.16 -18.77 -21.28
CA TYR A 181 -17.52 -19.92 -20.66
C TYR A 181 -17.94 -20.10 -19.21
N LYS A 182 -18.03 -19.00 -18.44
CA LYS A 182 -18.44 -19.06 -17.03
C LYS A 182 -19.88 -19.50 -16.81
N HIS A 183 -20.79 -19.05 -17.67
CA HIS A 183 -22.23 -19.27 -17.51
C HIS A 183 -22.78 -20.39 -18.41
N GLY A 184 -21.94 -20.99 -19.26
CA GLY A 184 -22.33 -22.08 -20.17
C GLY A 184 -22.69 -23.41 -19.47
N GLY A 185 -22.46 -23.52 -18.16
CA GLY A 185 -22.88 -24.64 -17.34
C GLY A 185 -22.15 -25.97 -17.63
N PRO A 186 -22.65 -27.10 -17.09
CA PRO A 186 -21.96 -28.39 -17.17
C PRO A 186 -21.72 -28.90 -18.60
N ARG A 187 -22.62 -28.54 -19.54
CA ARG A 187 -22.52 -28.96 -20.95
C ARG A 187 -21.36 -28.25 -21.67
N MET A 188 -21.10 -26.98 -21.33
CA MET A 188 -19.94 -26.23 -21.84
C MET A 188 -18.63 -26.81 -21.29
N MET A 189 -18.58 -27.12 -19.99
CA MET A 189 -17.38 -27.69 -19.35
C MET A 189 -17.05 -29.08 -19.90
N ALA A 190 -18.06 -29.91 -20.12
CA ALA A 190 -17.89 -31.22 -20.75
C ALA A 190 -17.34 -31.09 -22.18
N GLY A 191 -17.91 -30.19 -23.00
CA GLY A 191 -17.45 -29.96 -24.37
C GLY A 191 -16.02 -29.45 -24.45
N LEU A 192 -15.64 -28.49 -23.60
CA LEU A 192 -14.27 -27.98 -23.51
C LEU A 192 -13.28 -29.07 -23.07
N THR A 193 -13.66 -29.89 -22.08
CA THR A 193 -12.80 -30.97 -21.59
C THR A 193 -12.55 -32.02 -22.67
N THR A 194 -13.58 -32.40 -23.43
CA THR A 194 -13.41 -33.33 -24.56
C THR A 194 -12.49 -32.75 -25.63
N LEU A 195 -12.64 -31.47 -25.98
CA LEU A 195 -11.75 -30.80 -26.93
C LEU A 195 -10.29 -30.78 -26.45
N PHE A 196 -10.04 -30.52 -25.16
CA PHE A 196 -8.68 -30.53 -24.60
C PHE A 196 -8.07 -31.93 -24.47
N GLN A 197 -8.88 -32.98 -24.51
CA GLN A 197 -8.43 -34.38 -24.51
C GLN A 197 -8.18 -34.93 -25.92
N GLU A 198 -8.74 -34.30 -26.96
CA GLU A 198 -8.58 -34.69 -28.36
C GLU A 198 -7.37 -34.03 -29.06
N MET A 199 -6.79 -32.97 -28.46
CA MET A 199 -5.57 -32.30 -28.93
C MET A 199 -4.30 -32.97 -28.42
#